data_AF-A0A661N5C1-F1
#
_entry.id   AF-A0A661N5C1-F1
#
_cell.length_a   1.000
_cell.length_b   1.000
_cell.length_c   1.000
_cell.angle_alpha   90.00
_cell.angle_beta   90.00
_cell.angle_gamma   90.00
#
_symmetry.space_group_name_H-M   'P 1'
#
loop_
_entity.id
_entity.type
_entity.pdbx_description
1 polymer ?
#
loop_
_entity_poly.entity_id
_entity_poly.type
_entity_poly.pdbx_seq_one_letter_code
_entity_poly.pdbx_strand_id
1 'polypeptide(L)'
;MKDHRSPKPLSRSHAAFAGLGALFMITAVFGCEGHFYDTSTSESRVRAPGSVPDGEYCVLDLECGTPKDCLGDICQDDPCIGTDFCGDDICQAACVPVPDDSDGADGGGGGSAGGGGDGSATGEGGDGSGTATETGTDGARCDGTTTCGGTICGAAETCVGGLCVPGCFPSFGTSSASDGSDGGSGAFGSGTRACDALCPTGTVCRLACAPPPPPVRVAEECSESCGTGEICVGGSCIADLCAGVTCTGTSVCVNGECDDTCDCGRDGCDDGERCELGRCVTIDGCGDDGGEECVSECDEACGSSDGCGGSCYGVCEDGFSCKSRRDGREHACECETTCTDTTACGVDDGCGGYCDGPCDSDAYCADAGCCVPSCDDACASDDGCGGTCFGTCESGLICKPRNDGRDHSCVCEPSCPEGGACGADDGCGGLCDGSCGSDERCRSGSCECAPSCPSDGTCGAPNGCGGTCNRGECPPSEFCRRGACEPVGCDPACGCGEVCSAGVCAPVCRPGETLCTCGTCCGAGETCSAGRCIAEGAPI
;
A
#
# COMPACT_ATOMS: atom_id res chain seq x y z
N MET A 1 5.18 -72.55 9.00
CA MET A 1 4.99 -72.53 7.54
C MET A 1 5.81 -71.39 6.94
N LYS A 2 6.96 -71.74 6.34
CA LYS A 2 7.61 -71.20 5.12
C LYS A 2 7.79 -69.67 5.02
N ASP A 3 9.00 -69.13 5.17
CA ASP A 3 10.14 -69.08 4.22
C ASP A 3 9.92 -68.31 2.89
N HIS A 4 10.80 -67.33 2.70
CA HIS A 4 11.55 -66.98 1.47
C HIS A 4 11.01 -65.98 0.41
N ARG A 5 11.90 -64.98 0.16
CA ARG A 5 12.39 -64.41 -1.13
C ARG A 5 11.87 -63.04 -1.61
N SER A 6 12.77 -62.06 -1.56
CA SER A 6 13.18 -61.24 -2.72
C SER A 6 14.09 -62.09 -3.64
N PRO A 7 14.27 -61.85 -4.98
CA PRO A 7 14.70 -60.55 -5.55
C PRO A 7 14.38 -60.20 -7.04
N LYS A 8 14.66 -58.93 -7.40
CA LYS A 8 15.35 -58.42 -8.62
C LYS A 8 14.59 -58.24 -9.99
N PRO A 9 15.15 -57.44 -10.93
CA PRO A 9 14.49 -56.32 -11.61
C PRO A 9 14.28 -56.54 -13.13
N LEU A 10 13.64 -55.58 -13.81
CA LEU A 10 13.62 -55.51 -15.27
C LEU A 10 14.17 -54.19 -15.79
N SER A 11 15.06 -54.36 -16.77
CA SER A 11 15.77 -53.40 -17.60
C SER A 11 15.16 -53.42 -19.01
N ARG A 12 15.13 -52.26 -19.69
CA ARG A 12 15.40 -52.01 -21.14
C ARG A 12 14.91 -50.60 -21.49
N SER A 13 15.71 -49.66 -22.00
CA SER A 13 16.55 -49.57 -23.21
C SER A 13 15.85 -48.85 -24.39
N HIS A 14 16.46 -47.72 -24.77
CA HIS A 14 16.55 -47.08 -26.09
C HIS A 14 15.31 -46.65 -26.87
N ALA A 15 15.24 -45.34 -27.17
CA ALA A 15 15.01 -44.85 -28.52
C ALA A 15 15.73 -43.50 -28.71
N ALA A 16 16.68 -43.48 -29.64
CA ALA A 16 17.33 -42.30 -30.16
C ALA A 16 16.44 -41.66 -31.24
N PHE A 17 16.41 -40.33 -31.32
CA PHE A 17 16.02 -39.63 -32.53
C PHE A 17 17.09 -38.59 -32.86
N ALA A 18 17.80 -38.84 -33.95
CA ALA A 18 18.64 -37.89 -34.65
C ALA A 18 17.76 -37.09 -35.63
N GLY A 19 17.97 -35.78 -35.71
CA GLY A 19 17.35 -34.90 -36.70
C GLY A 19 18.31 -33.76 -37.04
N LEU A 20 18.86 -33.82 -38.25
CA LEU A 20 19.83 -32.93 -38.87
C LEU A 20 19.18 -31.66 -39.47
N GLY A 21 19.99 -30.60 -39.58
CA GLY A 21 19.89 -29.53 -40.59
C GLY A 21 19.52 -28.16 -39.99
N ALA A 22 20.09 -27.01 -40.38
CA ALA A 22 21.10 -26.64 -41.36
C ALA A 22 21.62 -25.24 -40.92
N LEU A 23 22.93 -25.00 -40.89
CA LEU A 23 23.67 -24.19 -41.87
C LEU A 23 23.00 -22.87 -42.30
N PHE A 24 23.44 -21.72 -41.74
CA PHE A 24 23.65 -20.48 -42.50
C PHE A 24 24.68 -19.59 -41.81
N MET A 25 25.83 -19.44 -42.46
CA MET A 25 26.79 -18.36 -42.24
C MET A 25 26.32 -17.12 -43.00
N ILE A 26 26.33 -15.94 -42.37
CA ILE A 26 26.59 -14.68 -43.08
C ILE A 26 27.58 -13.86 -42.26
N THR A 27 28.77 -13.72 -42.83
CA THR A 27 29.79 -12.75 -42.48
C THR A 27 29.47 -11.45 -43.23
N ALA A 28 29.48 -10.31 -42.55
CA ALA A 28 29.72 -9.02 -43.20
C ALA A 28 30.45 -8.09 -42.24
N VAL A 29 31.73 -7.91 -42.55
CA VAL A 29 32.63 -6.87 -42.05
C VAL A 29 32.43 -5.64 -42.93
N PHE A 30 32.19 -4.47 -42.33
CA PHE A 30 32.63 -3.18 -42.88
C PHE A 30 32.92 -2.22 -41.72
N GLY A 31 34.19 -1.87 -41.57
CA GLY A 31 34.60 -0.68 -40.83
C GLY A 31 34.65 0.53 -41.74
N CYS A 32 34.53 1.72 -41.17
CA CYS A 32 35.23 2.92 -41.60
C CYS A 32 35.30 3.91 -40.43
N GLU A 33 36.51 4.42 -40.21
CA GLU A 33 36.92 5.42 -39.23
C GLU A 33 36.49 6.85 -39.62
N GLY A 34 36.33 7.72 -38.62
CA GLY A 34 37.04 9.02 -38.62
C GLY A 34 36.25 10.34 -38.73
N HIS A 35 36.53 11.21 -37.75
CA HIS A 35 36.60 12.69 -37.76
C HIS A 35 35.45 13.59 -37.22
N PHE A 36 35.66 14.09 -36.00
CA PHE A 36 35.92 15.49 -35.54
C PHE A 36 34.99 16.71 -35.85
N TYR A 37 34.74 17.49 -34.77
CA TYR A 37 34.15 18.85 -34.60
C TYR A 37 32.63 18.98 -34.91
N ASP A 38 31.79 19.73 -34.19
CA ASP A 38 31.98 20.96 -33.42
C ASP A 38 30.85 21.15 -32.39
N THR A 39 31.14 22.01 -31.42
CA THR A 39 30.26 22.65 -30.44
C THR A 39 29.06 23.39 -31.07
N SER A 40 27.86 23.23 -30.50
CA SER A 40 26.80 24.25 -30.64
C SER A 40 25.84 24.24 -29.47
N THR A 41 25.87 25.36 -28.76
CA THR A 41 24.87 25.91 -27.82
C THR A 41 23.43 25.70 -28.28
N SER A 42 22.59 25.11 -27.43
CA SER A 42 21.12 25.17 -27.57
C SER A 42 20.57 26.28 -26.67
N GLU A 43 20.08 27.34 -27.31
CA GLU A 43 19.33 28.44 -26.70
C GLU A 43 18.03 27.94 -26.08
N SER A 44 17.81 28.27 -24.81
CA SER A 44 16.50 28.17 -24.15
C SER A 44 15.53 29.18 -24.78
N ARG A 45 14.47 28.67 -25.45
CA ARG A 45 13.28 29.47 -25.74
C ARG A 45 12.28 29.32 -24.60
N VAL A 46 12.15 30.40 -23.84
CA VAL A 46 11.05 30.67 -22.93
C VAL A 46 9.73 30.71 -23.73
N ARG A 47 8.75 29.89 -23.34
CA ARG A 47 7.34 30.06 -23.71
C ARG A 47 6.51 30.09 -22.42
N ALA A 48 5.73 31.16 -22.28
CA ALA A 48 4.85 31.45 -21.15
C ALA A 48 3.57 30.58 -21.19
N PRO A 49 2.82 30.49 -20.07
CA PRO A 49 2.06 29.30 -19.70
C PRO A 49 0.61 29.32 -20.23
N GLY A 50 0.14 28.15 -20.64
CA GLY A 50 -1.27 27.78 -20.67
C GLY A 50 -1.39 26.47 -19.91
N SER A 51 -2.15 26.49 -18.81
CA SER A 51 -2.39 25.35 -17.92
C SER A 51 -3.11 24.21 -18.63
N VAL A 52 -2.46 23.06 -18.73
CA VAL A 52 -3.01 21.75 -19.12
C VAL A 52 -3.03 20.90 -17.83
N PRO A 53 -4.08 20.10 -17.56
CA PRO A 53 -4.17 19.29 -16.34
C PRO A 53 -3.01 18.30 -16.24
N ASP A 54 -2.57 18.03 -15.01
CA ASP A 54 -1.40 17.23 -14.67
C ASP A 54 -1.54 15.77 -15.16
N GLY A 55 -0.91 15.44 -16.29
CA GLY A 55 -0.52 14.08 -16.64
C GLY A 55 0.89 13.82 -16.12
N GLU A 56 1.18 12.63 -15.60
CA GLU A 56 2.54 12.26 -15.21
C GLU A 56 3.43 12.11 -16.45
N TYR A 57 4.43 13.00 -16.58
CA TYR A 57 5.36 13.00 -17.71
C TYR A 57 6.56 12.09 -17.42
N CYS A 58 6.87 11.21 -18.37
CA CYS A 58 8.10 10.41 -18.37
C CYS A 58 9.25 11.15 -19.07
N VAL A 59 10.50 10.72 -18.84
CA VAL A 59 11.72 11.32 -19.45
C VAL A 59 11.47 11.63 -20.93
N LEU A 60 11.66 12.92 -21.28
CA LEU A 60 11.35 13.55 -22.58
C LEU A 60 9.91 14.09 -22.77
N ASP A 61 9.19 14.46 -21.70
CA ASP A 61 7.84 15.05 -21.76
C ASP A 61 6.85 14.19 -22.57
N LEU A 62 7.06 12.88 -22.61
CA LEU A 62 6.19 11.96 -23.35
C LEU A 62 5.11 11.44 -22.42
N GLU A 63 3.86 11.76 -22.72
CA GLU A 63 2.69 11.20 -22.06
C GLU A 63 2.63 9.69 -22.33
N CYS A 64 2.60 8.88 -21.28
CA CYS A 64 2.33 7.46 -21.41
C CYS A 64 0.85 7.33 -21.84
N GLY A 65 0.59 6.82 -23.05
CA GLY A 65 -0.78 6.65 -23.52
C GLY A 65 -1.55 5.69 -22.61
N THR A 66 -2.82 5.98 -22.31
CA THR A 66 -3.66 5.10 -21.49
C THR A 66 -3.77 3.71 -22.15
N PRO A 67 -3.60 2.61 -21.39
CA PRO A 67 -3.64 2.48 -19.91
C PRO A 67 -2.25 2.40 -19.22
N LYS A 68 -1.24 3.14 -19.69
CA LYS A 68 0.13 3.06 -19.16
C LYS A 68 0.44 4.21 -18.19
N ASP A 69 1.18 3.89 -17.13
CA ASP A 69 1.71 4.85 -16.16
C ASP A 69 3.23 5.00 -16.25
N CYS A 70 3.72 6.13 -15.75
CA CYS A 70 5.15 6.44 -15.71
C CYS A 70 5.76 5.98 -14.38
N LEU A 71 6.45 4.84 -14.39
CA LEU A 71 7.05 4.25 -13.19
C LEU A 71 8.57 4.23 -13.34
N GLY A 72 9.25 5.12 -12.60
CA GLY A 72 10.70 5.23 -12.63
C GLY A 72 11.24 5.53 -14.03
N ASP A 73 10.68 6.54 -14.70
CA ASP A 73 11.06 7.01 -16.04
C ASP A 73 10.76 6.02 -17.20
N ILE A 74 9.95 4.98 -16.95
CA ILE A 74 9.57 3.98 -17.96
C ILE A 74 8.03 3.95 -18.08
N CYS A 75 7.51 4.16 -19.30
CA CYS A 75 6.09 3.92 -19.58
C CYS A 75 5.78 2.42 -19.64
N GLN A 76 4.95 1.94 -18.73
CA GLN A 76 4.52 0.55 -18.66
C GLN A 76 3.07 0.45 -18.21
N ASP A 77 2.45 -0.72 -18.35
CA ASP A 77 1.08 -0.92 -17.90
C ASP A 77 0.98 -0.66 -16.39
N ASP A 78 -0.04 0.08 -15.96
CA ASP A 78 -0.24 0.39 -14.55
C ASP A 78 -0.45 -0.93 -13.77
N PRO A 79 0.45 -1.29 -12.84
CA PRO A 79 0.33 -2.53 -12.06
C PRO A 79 -0.85 -2.50 -11.08
N CYS A 80 -1.53 -1.36 -10.91
CA CYS A 80 -2.79 -1.23 -10.19
C CYS A 80 -4.02 -1.62 -11.04
N ILE A 81 -3.91 -1.72 -12.37
CA ILE A 81 -5.02 -2.17 -13.22
C ILE A 81 -5.22 -3.69 -13.08
N GLY A 82 -6.43 -4.08 -12.65
CA GLY A 82 -6.84 -5.49 -12.54
C GLY A 82 -6.38 -6.20 -11.27
N THR A 83 -5.88 -5.47 -10.28
CA THR A 83 -5.55 -6.02 -8.95
C THR A 83 -6.59 -5.58 -7.91
N ASP A 84 -7.11 -6.56 -7.17
CA ASP A 84 -8.07 -6.33 -6.08
C ASP A 84 -7.33 -6.05 -4.75
N PHE A 85 -6.01 -5.78 -4.81
CA PHE A 85 -5.12 -5.72 -3.64
C PHE A 85 -5.55 -4.70 -2.58
N CYS A 86 -6.11 -3.56 -3.01
CA CYS A 86 -6.48 -2.48 -2.10
C CYS A 86 -7.96 -2.45 -1.70
N GLY A 87 -8.80 -3.37 -2.18
CA GLY A 87 -10.24 -3.32 -1.90
C GLY A 87 -10.86 -1.98 -2.32
N ASP A 88 -11.37 -1.22 -1.34
CA ASP A 88 -11.94 0.12 -1.54
C ASP A 88 -10.89 1.26 -1.52
N ASP A 89 -9.63 0.95 -1.18
CA ASP A 89 -8.52 1.90 -1.15
C ASP A 89 -7.88 2.09 -2.54
N ILE A 90 -7.24 3.24 -2.75
CA ILE A 90 -6.54 3.55 -4.00
C ILE A 90 -5.18 2.84 -4.02
N CYS A 91 -4.97 2.01 -5.03
CA CYS A 91 -3.68 1.42 -5.32
C CYS A 91 -2.72 2.47 -5.88
N GLN A 92 -1.50 2.54 -5.33
CA GLN A 92 -0.41 3.39 -5.82
C GLN A 92 0.84 2.53 -6.01
N ALA A 93 1.44 2.60 -7.21
CA ALA A 93 2.70 1.94 -7.50
C ALA A 93 3.86 2.94 -7.47
N ALA A 94 4.98 2.54 -6.87
CA ALA A 94 6.19 3.37 -6.83
C ALA A 94 7.47 2.54 -6.88
N CYS A 95 8.48 3.03 -7.58
CA CYS A 95 9.84 2.50 -7.51
C CYS A 95 10.55 3.05 -6.26
N VAL A 96 10.86 2.17 -5.31
CA VAL A 96 11.53 2.55 -4.05
C VAL A 96 12.98 2.03 -4.00
N PRO A 97 13.95 2.78 -3.45
CA PRO A 97 15.32 2.32 -3.32
C PRO A 97 15.45 1.02 -2.54
N VAL A 98 16.34 0.13 -2.97
CA VAL A 98 16.75 -1.03 -2.17
C VAL A 98 17.70 -0.52 -1.08
N PRO A 99 17.43 -0.76 0.21
CA PRO A 99 18.35 -0.34 1.27
C PRO A 99 19.69 -1.09 1.14
N ASP A 100 20.79 -0.33 1.17
CA ASP A 100 22.15 -0.88 1.23
C ASP A 100 22.45 -1.28 2.69
N ASP A 101 22.60 -2.59 2.96
CA ASP A 101 22.88 -3.13 4.31
C ASP A 101 24.31 -2.85 4.83
N SER A 102 25.03 -1.87 4.28
CA SER A 102 26.47 -1.67 4.57
C SER A 102 26.80 -0.92 5.87
N ASP A 103 25.83 -0.48 6.67
CA ASP A 103 26.07 0.30 7.89
C ASP A 103 25.58 -0.42 9.17
N GLY A 104 26.18 -1.58 9.50
CA GLY A 104 25.78 -2.37 10.67
C GLY A 104 26.89 -3.15 11.38
N ALA A 105 27.39 -2.57 12.48
CA ALA A 105 27.97 -3.22 13.68
C ALA A 105 29.45 -3.67 13.70
N ASP A 106 30.36 -2.72 13.94
CA ASP A 106 31.58 -2.94 14.73
C ASP A 106 31.48 -2.18 16.07
N GLY A 107 30.86 -2.81 17.07
CA GLY A 107 30.74 -2.31 18.45
C GLY A 107 31.53 -3.19 19.42
N GLY A 108 32.76 -2.79 19.73
CA GLY A 108 33.70 -3.54 20.56
C GLY A 108 33.25 -3.76 22.00
N GLY A 109 33.36 -5.02 22.45
CA GLY A 109 33.17 -5.41 23.85
C GLY A 109 34.35 -5.01 24.74
N GLY A 110 34.15 -3.99 25.56
CA GLY A 110 35.05 -3.62 26.66
C GLY A 110 34.64 -4.32 27.96
N GLY A 111 35.32 -5.40 28.31
CA GLY A 111 35.21 -6.02 29.65
C GLY A 111 35.90 -5.17 30.72
N SER A 112 35.24 -4.96 31.86
CA SER A 112 35.85 -4.43 33.07
C SER A 112 35.46 -5.26 34.28
N ALA A 113 36.40 -6.11 34.71
CA ALA A 113 36.41 -6.74 36.01
C ALA A 113 37.17 -5.83 36.98
N GLY A 114 36.47 -5.30 37.99
CA GLY A 114 37.07 -4.55 39.10
C GLY A 114 37.36 -5.46 40.29
N GLY A 115 38.56 -6.05 40.33
CA GLY A 115 39.15 -6.65 41.52
C GLY A 115 40.37 -5.83 41.95
N GLY A 116 40.23 -5.04 43.01
CA GLY A 116 41.32 -4.25 43.58
C GLY A 116 42.13 -5.06 44.59
N GLY A 117 43.41 -5.26 44.31
CA GLY A 117 44.39 -5.85 45.23
C GLY A 117 45.82 -5.67 44.72
N ASP A 118 46.56 -4.80 45.41
CA ASP A 118 48.01 -4.75 45.61
C ASP A 118 49.00 -4.75 44.43
N GLY A 119 49.90 -3.76 44.46
CA GLY A 119 51.34 -4.04 44.36
C GLY A 119 52.05 -3.69 43.05
N SER A 120 52.78 -2.58 43.10
CA SER A 120 54.19 -2.43 42.71
C SER A 120 54.75 -3.09 41.44
N ALA A 121 55.27 -2.20 40.58
CA ALA A 121 56.63 -2.22 40.02
C ALA A 121 56.92 -2.92 38.67
N THR A 122 57.47 -2.08 37.78
CA THR A 122 58.56 -2.31 36.80
C THR A 122 58.30 -3.18 35.56
N GLY A 123 58.64 -2.60 34.39
CA GLY A 123 59.39 -3.35 33.37
C GLY A 123 58.91 -3.25 31.93
N GLU A 124 59.56 -2.36 31.17
CA GLU A 124 60.15 -2.59 29.83
C GLU A 124 59.32 -3.19 28.66
N GLY A 125 59.06 -2.34 27.65
CA GLY A 125 59.66 -2.44 26.31
C GLY A 125 59.28 -3.60 25.38
N GLY A 126 58.67 -3.29 24.24
CA GLY A 126 58.59 -4.19 23.08
C GLY A 126 57.87 -3.58 21.88
N ASP A 127 58.65 -3.16 20.87
CA ASP A 127 58.18 -2.73 19.56
C ASP A 127 57.66 -3.92 18.72
N GLY A 128 56.53 -3.74 18.04
CA GLY A 128 55.96 -4.72 17.10
C GLY A 128 55.21 -4.03 15.95
N SER A 129 55.88 -3.91 14.81
CA SER A 129 55.35 -3.43 13.54
C SER A 129 54.56 -4.54 12.83
N GLY A 130 53.36 -4.23 12.33
CA GLY A 130 52.53 -5.13 11.53
C GLY A 130 51.90 -4.37 10.35
N THR A 131 52.24 -4.84 9.15
CA THR A 131 51.86 -4.32 7.82
C THR A 131 50.46 -4.79 7.39
N ALA A 132 49.61 -3.87 6.94
CA ALA A 132 48.32 -4.19 6.30
C ALA A 132 48.51 -4.53 4.81
N THR A 133 47.84 -5.60 4.36
CA THR A 133 47.76 -6.04 2.96
C THR A 133 46.33 -5.77 2.48
N GLU A 134 46.16 -4.96 1.43
CA GLU A 134 44.89 -4.71 0.76
C GLU A 134 44.62 -5.74 -0.35
N THR A 135 43.47 -6.43 -0.28
CA THR A 135 42.70 -7.09 -1.37
C THR A 135 41.35 -7.51 -0.76
N GLY A 136 40.15 -7.34 -1.33
CA GLY A 136 39.71 -6.93 -2.65
C GLY A 136 38.18 -6.76 -2.68
N THR A 137 37.64 -6.41 -3.85
CA THR A 137 36.22 -6.20 -4.15
C THR A 137 35.42 -7.50 -4.20
N ASP A 138 34.45 -7.68 -3.30
CA ASP A 138 33.48 -8.78 -3.34
C ASP A 138 32.16 -8.32 -3.99
N GLY A 139 31.91 -8.79 -5.22
CA GLY A 139 30.62 -8.72 -5.89
C GLY A 139 29.82 -10.00 -5.63
N ALA A 140 28.49 -9.88 -5.52
CA ALA A 140 27.57 -10.98 -5.25
C ALA A 140 27.80 -12.19 -6.17
N ARG A 141 27.94 -13.38 -5.56
CA ARG A 141 28.19 -14.66 -6.26
C ARG A 141 26.97 -15.57 -6.11
N CYS A 142 26.37 -15.97 -7.23
CA CYS A 142 25.38 -17.06 -7.25
C CYS A 142 26.10 -18.41 -7.12
N ASP A 143 25.85 -19.15 -6.04
CA ASP A 143 26.24 -20.56 -5.96
C ASP A 143 25.08 -21.41 -6.52
N GLY A 144 25.26 -21.97 -7.72
CA GLY A 144 24.25 -22.69 -8.50
C GLY A 144 23.85 -24.06 -7.94
N THR A 145 23.72 -24.17 -6.61
CA THR A 145 23.45 -25.41 -5.90
C THR A 145 22.07 -25.45 -5.23
N THR A 146 21.31 -24.34 -5.23
CA THR A 146 19.96 -24.27 -4.63
C THR A 146 18.86 -24.67 -5.60
N THR A 147 17.96 -25.57 -5.18
CA THR A 147 16.80 -26.02 -5.96
C THR A 147 15.59 -25.08 -5.75
N CYS A 148 15.04 -24.56 -6.84
CA CYS A 148 13.86 -23.71 -6.91
C CYS A 148 12.67 -24.51 -7.44
N GLY A 149 11.65 -24.78 -6.62
CA GLY A 149 10.50 -25.58 -7.05
C GLY A 149 10.87 -26.97 -7.62
N GLY A 150 12.01 -27.54 -7.17
CA GLY A 150 12.54 -28.81 -7.68
C GLY A 150 13.48 -28.71 -8.89
N THR A 151 13.78 -27.51 -9.40
CA THR A 151 14.72 -27.27 -10.52
C THR A 151 15.97 -26.54 -10.04
N ILE A 152 17.16 -26.92 -10.50
CA ILE A 152 18.42 -26.21 -10.17
C ILE A 152 18.57 -25.02 -11.11
N CYS A 153 18.67 -23.81 -10.56
CA CYS A 153 18.88 -22.60 -11.35
C CYS A 153 20.32 -22.51 -11.87
N GLY A 154 20.50 -21.85 -13.02
CA GLY A 154 21.82 -21.62 -13.61
C GLY A 154 22.71 -20.73 -12.74
N ALA A 155 24.02 -20.74 -12.99
CA ALA A 155 25.03 -20.02 -12.19
C ALA A 155 24.92 -18.47 -12.23
N ALA A 156 23.89 -17.92 -12.89
CA ALA A 156 23.59 -16.50 -12.96
C ALA A 156 22.07 -16.24 -12.79
N GLU A 157 21.36 -17.14 -12.10
CA GLU A 157 19.92 -17.06 -11.86
C GLU A 157 19.62 -17.21 -10.36
N THR A 158 18.61 -16.50 -9.86
CA THR A 158 18.12 -16.57 -8.47
C THR A 158 16.71 -17.18 -8.44
N CYS A 159 16.42 -17.97 -7.41
CA CYS A 159 15.09 -18.53 -7.19
C CYS A 159 14.13 -17.49 -6.60
N VAL A 160 13.06 -17.15 -7.32
CA VAL A 160 11.98 -16.28 -6.81
C VAL A 160 10.65 -16.97 -7.09
N GLY A 161 9.91 -17.30 -6.02
CA GLY A 161 8.57 -17.90 -6.15
C GLY A 161 8.52 -19.26 -6.87
N GLY A 162 9.62 -20.02 -6.88
CA GLY A 162 9.70 -21.31 -7.59
C GLY A 162 10.14 -21.24 -9.06
N LEU A 163 10.48 -20.05 -9.56
CA LEU A 163 11.02 -19.81 -10.90
C LEU A 163 12.48 -19.31 -10.83
N CYS A 164 13.32 -19.76 -11.76
CA CYS A 164 14.69 -19.27 -11.92
C CYS A 164 14.68 -17.99 -12.76
N VAL A 165 15.12 -16.88 -12.17
CA VAL A 165 15.12 -15.56 -12.81
C VAL A 165 16.57 -15.09 -13.01
N PRO A 166 16.96 -14.54 -14.17
CA PRO A 166 18.33 -14.06 -14.41
C PRO A 166 18.74 -12.93 -13.45
N GLY A 167 19.94 -13.03 -12.88
CA GLY A 167 20.52 -12.07 -11.92
C GLY A 167 20.86 -12.73 -10.58
N CYS A 168 21.93 -12.24 -9.93
CA CYS A 168 22.31 -12.63 -8.57
C CYS A 168 21.79 -11.59 -7.59
N PHE A 169 20.68 -11.90 -6.91
CA PHE A 169 20.11 -11.04 -5.88
C PHE A 169 20.58 -11.54 -4.50
N PRO A 170 20.80 -10.67 -3.51
CA PRO A 170 21.05 -11.11 -2.14
C PRO A 170 19.84 -11.96 -1.70
N SER A 171 20.11 -13.16 -1.19
CA SER A 171 19.09 -14.12 -0.81
C SER A 171 18.25 -13.54 0.34
N PHE A 172 17.02 -13.12 0.06
CA PHE A 172 16.00 -12.98 1.09
C PHE A 172 15.63 -14.39 1.55
N GLY A 173 15.79 -14.67 2.85
CA GLY A 173 15.72 -16.02 3.41
C GLY A 173 14.43 -16.76 3.06
N THR A 174 14.47 -17.59 2.03
CA THR A 174 13.54 -18.70 1.85
C THR A 174 14.24 -19.98 2.27
N SER A 175 14.25 -20.26 3.57
CA SER A 175 14.55 -21.61 4.05
C SER A 175 13.41 -22.55 3.67
N SER A 176 13.79 -23.71 3.15
CA SER A 176 12.96 -24.82 2.73
C SER A 176 11.88 -25.20 3.75
N ALA A 177 10.64 -25.34 3.28
CA ALA A 177 9.57 -25.95 4.03
C ALA A 177 9.82 -27.46 4.18
N SER A 178 10.32 -27.85 5.35
CA SER A 178 10.04 -29.14 5.97
C SER A 178 10.34 -29.01 7.47
N ASP A 179 9.27 -29.04 8.25
CA ASP A 179 9.18 -29.14 9.72
C ASP A 179 9.74 -27.98 10.56
N GLY A 180 8.84 -27.26 11.23
CA GLY A 180 9.15 -26.43 12.40
C GLY A 180 8.89 -24.94 12.24
N SER A 181 7.83 -24.47 12.89
CA SER A 181 7.48 -23.07 13.11
C SER A 181 8.60 -22.29 13.80
N ASP A 182 8.91 -21.09 13.31
CA ASP A 182 9.34 -19.95 14.15
C ASP A 182 9.09 -18.64 13.39
N GLY A 183 8.36 -17.74 14.04
CA GLY A 183 7.94 -16.44 13.54
C GLY A 183 8.98 -15.35 13.79
N GLY A 184 9.18 -14.51 12.77
CA GLY A 184 10.04 -13.33 12.83
C GLY A 184 9.71 -12.36 11.69
N SER A 185 8.43 -12.10 11.47
CA SER A 185 7.99 -11.05 10.54
C SER A 185 8.14 -9.71 11.23
N GLY A 186 9.24 -9.00 10.96
CA GLY A 186 9.27 -7.55 11.12
C GLY A 186 8.14 -6.97 10.28
N ALA A 187 7.07 -6.53 10.93
CA ALA A 187 5.88 -6.00 10.30
C ALA A 187 6.22 -4.72 9.53
N PHE A 188 6.47 -4.85 8.22
CA PHE A 188 6.08 -3.80 7.30
C PHE A 188 4.55 -3.69 7.40
N GLY A 189 4.04 -2.46 7.58
CA GLY A 189 2.62 -2.20 7.74
C GLY A 189 1.80 -2.92 6.66
N SER A 190 0.60 -3.36 7.04
CA SER A 190 -0.34 -4.22 6.31
C SER A 190 -0.87 -3.67 4.97
N GLY A 191 -0.11 -2.86 4.25
CA GLY A 191 -0.51 -2.17 3.03
C GLY A 191 0.57 -2.05 1.97
N THR A 192 1.64 -2.86 2.00
CA THR A 192 2.63 -2.88 0.91
C THR A 192 2.84 -4.27 0.31
N ARG A 193 2.97 -4.34 -1.02
CA ARG A 193 3.24 -5.56 -1.78
C ARG A 193 4.22 -5.28 -2.92
N ALA A 194 5.04 -6.24 -3.30
CA ALA A 194 5.86 -6.12 -4.51
C ALA A 194 5.00 -6.21 -5.77
N CYS A 195 5.34 -5.45 -6.81
CA CYS A 195 4.75 -5.54 -8.15
C CYS A 195 5.78 -5.99 -9.18
N ASP A 196 5.29 -6.49 -10.32
CA ASP A 196 6.14 -6.98 -11.42
C ASP A 196 6.56 -5.87 -12.40
N ALA A 197 6.30 -4.60 -12.07
CA ALA A 197 6.66 -3.46 -12.91
C ALA A 197 8.20 -3.25 -12.93
N LEU A 198 8.72 -2.82 -14.07
CA LEU A 198 10.13 -2.53 -14.27
C LEU A 198 10.51 -1.22 -13.59
N CYS A 199 11.48 -1.28 -12.70
CA CYS A 199 12.04 -0.10 -12.04
C CYS A 199 13.52 0.08 -12.43
N PRO A 200 14.05 1.33 -12.41
CA PRO A 200 15.47 1.58 -12.62
C PRO A 200 16.37 0.78 -11.67
N THR A 201 17.60 0.51 -12.11
CA THR A 201 18.62 -0.17 -11.30
C THR A 201 18.76 0.48 -9.93
N GLY A 202 18.69 -0.33 -8.87
CA GLY A 202 18.77 0.14 -7.48
C GLY A 202 17.41 0.45 -6.83
N THR A 203 16.31 0.25 -7.54
CA THR A 203 14.95 0.38 -7.01
C THR A 203 14.10 -0.86 -7.27
N VAL A 204 13.07 -1.08 -6.46
CA VAL A 204 12.08 -2.17 -6.61
C VAL A 204 10.67 -1.60 -6.65
N CYS A 205 9.79 -2.26 -7.41
CA CYS A 205 8.39 -1.86 -7.51
C CYS A 205 7.64 -2.22 -6.22
N ARG A 206 6.98 -1.22 -5.62
CA ARG A 206 6.15 -1.36 -4.44
C ARG A 206 4.74 -0.83 -4.70
N LEU A 207 3.74 -1.67 -4.51
CA LEU A 207 2.34 -1.28 -4.37
C LEU A 207 2.10 -0.82 -2.94
N ALA A 208 1.38 0.28 -2.78
CA ALA A 208 0.85 0.76 -1.52
C ALA A 208 -0.64 1.05 -1.67
N CYS A 209 -1.42 0.77 -0.63
CA CYS A 209 -2.82 1.20 -0.57
C CYS A 209 -2.90 2.52 0.18
N ALA A 210 -3.46 3.53 -0.48
CA ALA A 210 -3.79 4.80 0.14
C ALA A 210 -5.32 4.84 0.33
N PRO A 211 -5.83 5.23 1.50
CA PRO A 211 -7.27 5.44 1.66
C PRO A 211 -7.77 6.40 0.58
N PRO A 212 -8.99 6.19 0.03
CA PRO A 212 -9.52 7.11 -0.96
C PRO A 212 -9.48 8.51 -0.35
N PRO A 213 -9.12 9.56 -1.13
CA PRO A 213 -9.14 10.90 -0.61
C PRO A 213 -10.53 11.12 0.00
N PRO A 214 -10.62 11.70 1.22
CA PRO A 214 -11.91 11.93 1.83
C PRO A 214 -12.80 12.61 0.79
N PRO A 215 -14.07 12.18 0.63
CA PRO A 215 -14.94 12.74 -0.40
C PRO A 215 -14.81 14.24 -0.32
N VAL A 216 -14.38 14.87 -1.43
CA VAL A 216 -14.04 16.29 -1.47
C VAL A 216 -15.24 17.01 -0.86
N ARG A 217 -15.11 17.38 0.42
CA ARG A 217 -16.04 18.30 1.03
C ARG A 217 -15.77 19.55 0.21
N VAL A 218 -16.79 19.98 -0.53
CA VAL A 218 -16.86 21.31 -1.15
C VAL A 218 -16.04 22.25 -0.28
N ALA A 219 -14.91 22.71 -0.84
CA ALA A 219 -13.87 23.39 -0.08
C ALA A 219 -14.52 24.42 0.84
N GLU A 220 -14.18 24.36 2.13
CA GLU A 220 -14.69 25.25 3.18
C GLU A 220 -14.40 26.74 2.87
N GLU A 221 -13.60 27.01 1.83
CA GLU A 221 -13.27 28.35 1.33
C GLU A 221 -14.35 29.00 0.44
N CYS A 222 -15.35 28.25 -0.04
CA CYS A 222 -16.59 28.87 -0.56
C CYS A 222 -17.60 29.03 0.58
N SER A 223 -17.19 29.67 1.68
CA SER A 223 -18.06 29.93 2.84
C SER A 223 -19.23 30.88 2.51
N GLU A 224 -19.11 31.61 1.40
CA GLU A 224 -20.19 32.40 0.81
C GLU A 224 -20.72 31.64 -0.41
N SER A 225 -22.02 31.35 -0.42
CA SER A 225 -22.72 30.76 -1.56
C SER A 225 -22.37 31.53 -2.83
N CYS A 226 -21.79 30.86 -3.83
CA CYS A 226 -21.59 31.44 -5.15
C CYS A 226 -22.89 32.04 -5.69
N GLY A 227 -22.79 33.07 -6.54
CA GLY A 227 -23.96 33.73 -7.09
C GLY A 227 -24.87 32.77 -7.86
N THR A 228 -26.13 33.14 -8.05
CA THR A 228 -27.02 32.37 -8.94
C THR A 228 -26.38 32.27 -10.33
N GLY A 229 -26.03 31.05 -10.74
CA GLY A 229 -25.31 30.80 -12.00
C GLY A 229 -23.82 30.54 -11.86
N GLU A 230 -23.32 30.25 -10.66
CA GLU A 230 -21.91 29.95 -10.40
C GLU A 230 -21.73 28.66 -9.58
N ILE A 231 -20.64 27.94 -9.79
CA ILE A 231 -20.23 26.74 -9.06
C ILE A 231 -18.85 26.94 -8.42
N CYS A 232 -18.66 26.40 -7.21
CA CYS A 232 -17.38 26.46 -6.50
C CYS A 232 -16.43 25.37 -7.02
N VAL A 233 -15.29 25.78 -7.59
CA VAL A 233 -14.21 24.88 -8.00
C VAL A 233 -12.90 25.43 -7.46
N GLY A 234 -12.24 24.68 -6.58
CA GLY A 234 -10.94 25.07 -5.99
C GLY A 234 -10.97 26.37 -5.19
N GLY A 235 -12.04 26.62 -4.43
CA GLY A 235 -12.17 27.84 -3.60
C GLY A 235 -12.54 29.11 -4.38
N SER A 236 -12.78 29.00 -5.70
CA SER A 236 -13.24 30.10 -6.54
C SER A 236 -14.62 29.82 -7.12
N CYS A 237 -15.50 30.82 -7.11
CA CYS A 237 -16.77 30.76 -7.84
C CYS A 237 -16.50 31.01 -9.33
N ILE A 238 -16.80 30.02 -10.16
CA ILE A 238 -16.73 30.13 -11.62
C ILE A 238 -18.15 30.07 -12.19
N ALA A 239 -18.38 30.71 -13.34
CA ALA A 239 -19.68 30.68 -14.00
C ALA A 239 -20.08 29.23 -14.35
N ASP A 240 -21.23 28.81 -13.84
CA ASP A 240 -21.90 27.59 -14.29
C ASP A 240 -22.66 27.94 -15.56
N LEU A 241 -22.02 27.69 -16.70
CA LEU A 241 -22.60 27.95 -18.02
C LEU A 241 -23.89 27.17 -18.25
N CYS A 242 -24.13 26.10 -17.48
CA CYS A 242 -25.32 25.25 -17.58
C CYS A 242 -26.41 25.60 -16.55
N ALA A 243 -26.16 26.54 -15.64
CA ALA A 243 -27.16 26.99 -14.70
C ALA A 243 -28.33 27.68 -15.44
N GLY A 244 -29.51 27.07 -15.38
CA GLY A 244 -30.71 27.55 -16.06
C GLY A 244 -30.88 27.03 -17.50
N VAL A 245 -29.96 26.20 -17.99
CA VAL A 245 -30.12 25.50 -19.27
C VAL A 245 -30.94 24.23 -19.02
N THR A 246 -32.11 24.15 -19.65
CA THR A 246 -32.95 22.94 -19.62
C THR A 246 -32.85 22.24 -20.97
N CYS A 247 -32.17 21.11 -21.00
CA CYS A 247 -32.03 20.28 -22.18
C CYS A 247 -33.21 19.30 -22.30
N THR A 248 -33.70 19.11 -23.52
CA THR A 248 -34.86 18.23 -23.80
C THR A 248 -34.38 16.85 -24.22
N GLY A 249 -35.04 15.80 -23.73
CA GLY A 249 -34.77 14.42 -24.16
C GLY A 249 -33.41 13.90 -23.69
N THR A 250 -32.60 13.44 -24.64
CA THR A 250 -31.29 12.79 -24.46
C THR A 250 -30.10 13.77 -24.49
N SER A 251 -30.35 15.08 -24.43
CA SER A 251 -29.28 16.08 -24.47
C SER A 251 -28.74 16.44 -23.08
N VAL A 252 -27.41 16.61 -22.99
CA VAL A 252 -26.68 17.04 -21.79
C VAL A 252 -26.13 18.44 -22.04
N CYS A 253 -26.19 19.32 -21.03
CA CYS A 253 -25.60 20.64 -21.16
C CYS A 253 -24.07 20.57 -21.13
N VAL A 254 -23.42 21.04 -22.19
CA VAL A 254 -21.96 21.18 -22.31
C VAL A 254 -21.66 22.63 -22.66
N ASN A 255 -20.97 23.35 -21.78
CA ASN A 255 -20.61 24.77 -21.97
C ASN A 255 -21.80 25.71 -22.24
N GLY A 256 -22.96 25.42 -21.67
CA GLY A 256 -24.17 26.26 -21.81
C GLY A 256 -25.01 25.97 -23.06
N GLU A 257 -24.65 24.95 -23.84
CA GLU A 257 -25.43 24.46 -24.98
C GLU A 257 -25.87 23.02 -24.72
N CYS A 258 -27.08 22.66 -25.15
CA CYS A 258 -27.57 21.30 -25.03
C CYS A 258 -27.00 20.45 -26.16
N ASP A 259 -26.07 19.57 -25.82
CA ASP A 259 -25.48 18.63 -26.74
C ASP A 259 -26.28 17.32 -26.70
N ASP A 260 -26.83 16.89 -27.84
CA ASP A 260 -27.62 15.66 -27.88
C ASP A 260 -26.68 14.46 -27.80
N THR A 261 -26.69 13.76 -26.67
CA THR A 261 -25.86 12.56 -26.50
C THR A 261 -26.23 11.44 -27.46
N CYS A 262 -27.36 11.60 -28.18
CA CYS A 262 -27.84 10.72 -29.23
C CYS A 262 -27.61 11.21 -30.67
N ASP A 263 -26.97 12.36 -30.91
CA ASP A 263 -26.59 12.76 -32.27
C ASP A 263 -25.27 12.06 -32.68
N CYS A 264 -25.40 10.80 -33.09
CA CYS A 264 -24.31 10.03 -33.71
C CYS A 264 -24.06 10.42 -35.18
N GLY A 265 -24.47 11.62 -35.58
CA GLY A 265 -24.43 12.12 -36.94
C GLY A 265 -25.71 11.84 -37.71
N ARG A 266 -25.76 12.38 -38.93
CA ARG A 266 -26.96 12.40 -39.79
C ARG A 266 -27.52 11.01 -40.13
N ASP A 267 -26.69 9.98 -40.00
CA ASP A 267 -27.01 8.62 -40.41
C ASP A 267 -27.47 7.74 -39.23
N GLY A 268 -27.42 8.23 -37.98
CA GLY A 268 -27.73 7.43 -36.79
C GLY A 268 -26.70 6.31 -36.55
N CYS A 269 -27.01 5.41 -35.62
CA CYS A 269 -26.26 4.16 -35.44
C CYS A 269 -26.88 3.02 -36.22
N ASP A 270 -26.07 2.04 -36.62
CA ASP A 270 -26.57 0.84 -37.30
C ASP A 270 -27.41 -0.03 -36.35
N ASP A 271 -28.24 -0.92 -36.91
CA ASP A 271 -29.05 -1.86 -36.13
C ASP A 271 -28.15 -2.69 -35.21
N GLY A 272 -28.48 -2.72 -33.91
CA GLY A 272 -27.68 -3.40 -32.88
C GLY A 272 -26.66 -2.52 -32.15
N GLU A 273 -26.57 -1.23 -32.48
CA GLU A 273 -25.75 -0.27 -31.76
C GLU A 273 -26.59 0.78 -31.00
N ARG A 274 -26.06 1.35 -29.92
CA ARG A 274 -26.63 2.52 -29.23
C ARG A 274 -25.66 3.69 -29.27
N CYS A 275 -26.19 4.91 -29.36
CA CYS A 275 -25.38 6.11 -29.35
C CYS A 275 -25.00 6.49 -27.90
N GLU A 276 -23.71 6.48 -27.59
CA GLU A 276 -23.14 6.97 -26.34
C GLU A 276 -22.12 8.07 -26.64
N LEU A 277 -22.41 9.30 -26.21
CA LEU A 277 -21.50 10.44 -26.34
C LEU A 277 -21.04 10.70 -27.78
N GLY A 278 -21.97 10.59 -28.74
CA GLY A 278 -21.68 10.82 -30.17
C GLY A 278 -20.91 9.67 -30.85
N ARG A 279 -20.81 8.50 -30.21
CA ARG A 279 -20.28 7.26 -30.80
C ARG A 279 -21.28 6.13 -30.68
N CYS A 280 -21.37 5.33 -31.74
CA CYS A 280 -22.15 4.10 -31.72
C CYS A 280 -21.35 3.01 -30.99
N VAL A 281 -21.98 2.38 -30.00
CA VAL A 281 -21.44 1.23 -29.26
C VAL A 281 -22.38 0.04 -29.46
N THR A 282 -21.81 -1.13 -29.73
CA THR A 282 -22.57 -2.37 -29.97
C THR A 282 -23.28 -2.83 -28.71
N ILE A 283 -24.56 -3.18 -28.82
CA ILE A 283 -25.31 -3.81 -27.73
C ILE A 283 -24.99 -5.31 -27.77
N ASP A 284 -24.07 -5.73 -26.91
CA ASP A 284 -23.80 -7.16 -26.70
C ASP A 284 -25.07 -7.86 -26.16
N GLY A 285 -25.83 -8.53 -27.03
CA GLY A 285 -26.99 -9.33 -26.61
C GLY A 285 -28.04 -9.68 -27.66
N CYS A 286 -28.03 -9.10 -28.86
CA CYS A 286 -28.97 -9.48 -29.92
C CYS A 286 -28.22 -10.18 -31.07
N GLY A 287 -28.43 -11.50 -31.21
CA GLY A 287 -27.91 -12.27 -32.33
C GLY A 287 -28.61 -11.91 -33.64
N ASP A 288 -27.84 -11.98 -34.73
CA ASP A 288 -28.15 -11.59 -36.12
C ASP A 288 -29.28 -12.36 -36.85
N ASP A 289 -30.35 -12.74 -36.17
CA ASP A 289 -31.45 -13.48 -36.79
C ASP A 289 -32.61 -12.52 -37.11
N GLY A 290 -32.50 -11.86 -38.26
CA GLY A 290 -33.48 -10.90 -38.76
C GLY A 290 -34.92 -11.44 -38.87
N GLY A 291 -35.84 -10.71 -38.25
CA GLY A 291 -37.17 -10.42 -38.78
C GLY A 291 -38.18 -11.56 -38.85
N GLU A 292 -38.97 -11.73 -37.77
CA GLU A 292 -40.43 -11.85 -37.86
C GLU A 292 -41.05 -11.53 -36.48
N GLU A 293 -42.23 -10.94 -36.52
CA GLU A 293 -42.97 -10.32 -35.40
C GLU A 293 -43.25 -11.33 -34.26
N CYS A 294 -42.46 -11.31 -33.18
CA CYS A 294 -42.70 -12.10 -31.97
C CYS A 294 -43.90 -11.52 -31.20
N VAL A 295 -45.10 -12.06 -31.45
CA VAL A 295 -46.28 -11.81 -30.63
C VAL A 295 -46.30 -12.85 -29.50
N SER A 296 -45.82 -12.46 -28.32
CA SER A 296 -45.74 -13.31 -27.12
C SER A 296 -47.09 -13.39 -26.39
N GLU A 297 -47.98 -14.29 -26.81
CA GLU A 297 -49.12 -14.71 -25.98
C GLU A 297 -48.76 -16.02 -25.24
N CYS A 298 -48.22 -15.89 -24.02
CA CYS A 298 -47.88 -17.01 -23.14
C CYS A 298 -49.05 -17.31 -22.18
N ASP A 299 -50.01 -18.14 -22.60
CA ASP A 299 -51.10 -18.65 -21.76
C ASP A 299 -50.85 -20.09 -21.21
N GLU A 300 -49.66 -20.67 -21.44
CA GLU A 300 -49.31 -22.04 -21.05
C GLU A 300 -48.44 -22.10 -19.76
N ALA A 301 -48.16 -23.33 -19.27
CA ALA A 301 -47.42 -23.59 -18.03
C ALA A 301 -45.97 -23.04 -18.04
N CYS A 302 -45.44 -22.72 -16.85
CA CYS A 302 -44.07 -22.23 -16.66
C CYS A 302 -43.04 -23.15 -17.35
N GLY A 303 -42.16 -22.56 -18.17
CA GLY A 303 -41.14 -23.29 -18.93
C GLY A 303 -41.55 -23.76 -20.33
N SER A 304 -42.80 -23.53 -20.76
CA SER A 304 -43.21 -23.76 -22.15
C SER A 304 -42.44 -22.84 -23.10
N SER A 305 -42.12 -23.27 -24.33
CA SER A 305 -41.41 -22.40 -25.28
C SER A 305 -42.28 -21.21 -25.70
N ASP A 306 -41.71 -20.01 -25.75
CA ASP A 306 -42.40 -18.80 -26.22
C ASP A 306 -42.48 -18.68 -27.75
N GLY A 307 -41.96 -19.68 -28.48
CA GLY A 307 -41.90 -19.69 -29.94
C GLY A 307 -40.79 -18.82 -30.55
N CYS A 308 -40.03 -18.07 -29.74
CA CYS A 308 -38.98 -17.14 -30.16
C CYS A 308 -37.59 -17.49 -29.58
N GLY A 309 -37.40 -18.73 -29.13
CA GLY A 309 -36.14 -19.22 -28.55
C GLY A 309 -35.99 -18.97 -27.04
N GLY A 310 -37.02 -18.39 -26.41
CA GLY A 310 -37.15 -18.28 -24.96
C GLY A 310 -38.21 -19.23 -24.38
N SER A 311 -38.48 -19.06 -23.09
CA SER A 311 -39.45 -19.85 -22.32
C SER A 311 -40.43 -18.92 -21.59
N CYS A 312 -41.71 -19.29 -21.59
CA CYS A 312 -42.81 -18.56 -20.97
C CYS A 312 -42.76 -18.60 -19.44
N TYR A 313 -43.10 -17.46 -18.82
CA TYR A 313 -43.37 -17.28 -17.38
C TYR A 313 -44.78 -17.73 -17.00
N GLY A 314 -45.16 -18.97 -17.34
CA GLY A 314 -46.50 -19.48 -17.07
C GLY A 314 -46.90 -19.56 -15.59
N VAL A 315 -48.14 -19.99 -15.33
CA VAL A 315 -48.73 -20.05 -13.98
C VAL A 315 -48.19 -21.25 -13.19
N CYS A 316 -47.70 -21.00 -11.99
CA CYS A 316 -47.31 -22.02 -11.00
C CYS A 316 -48.43 -22.26 -9.97
N GLU A 317 -48.40 -23.40 -9.27
CA GLU A 317 -49.31 -23.65 -8.14
C GLU A 317 -49.10 -22.62 -7.02
N ASP A 318 -50.13 -22.34 -6.23
CA ASP A 318 -50.07 -21.36 -5.12
C ASP A 318 -48.85 -21.64 -4.22
N GLY A 319 -47.99 -20.63 -4.05
CA GLY A 319 -46.74 -20.73 -3.26
C GLY A 319 -45.46 -20.97 -4.07
N PHE A 320 -45.56 -21.06 -5.41
CA PHE A 320 -44.40 -21.19 -6.30
C PHE A 320 -44.38 -20.03 -7.30
N SER A 321 -43.20 -19.52 -7.64
CA SER A 321 -43.01 -18.57 -8.74
C SER A 321 -42.12 -19.15 -9.83
N CYS A 322 -42.42 -18.74 -11.07
CA CYS A 322 -41.70 -19.19 -12.25
C CYS A 322 -40.37 -18.42 -12.36
N LYS A 323 -39.27 -19.04 -11.97
CA LYS A 323 -37.92 -18.43 -12.03
C LYS A 323 -37.07 -19.09 -13.11
N SER A 324 -36.24 -18.28 -13.76
CA SER A 324 -35.23 -18.74 -14.71
C SER A 324 -34.10 -19.44 -13.95
N ARG A 325 -33.77 -20.68 -14.31
CA ARG A 325 -32.61 -21.36 -13.72
C ARG A 325 -31.30 -20.65 -14.07
N ARG A 326 -30.30 -20.84 -13.20
CA ARG A 326 -28.96 -20.23 -13.29
C ARG A 326 -28.17 -20.61 -14.56
N ASP A 327 -28.59 -21.64 -15.28
CA ASP A 327 -28.04 -22.08 -16.57
C ASP A 327 -28.71 -21.40 -17.79
N GLY A 328 -29.69 -20.51 -17.57
CA GLY A 328 -30.25 -19.60 -18.56
C GLY A 328 -31.11 -20.26 -19.65
N ARG A 329 -31.54 -21.52 -19.47
CA ARG A 329 -32.19 -22.27 -20.55
C ARG A 329 -33.55 -22.90 -20.22
N GLU A 330 -33.97 -22.93 -18.95
CA GLU A 330 -35.30 -23.43 -18.58
C GLU A 330 -35.86 -22.65 -17.38
N HIS A 331 -37.17 -22.35 -17.40
CA HIS A 331 -37.89 -21.79 -16.26
C HIS A 331 -38.57 -22.92 -15.49
N ALA A 332 -38.47 -22.91 -14.16
CA ALA A 332 -39.11 -23.88 -13.29
C ALA A 332 -39.90 -23.16 -12.18
N CYS A 333 -40.97 -23.79 -11.72
CA CYS A 333 -41.67 -23.35 -10.52
C CYS A 333 -40.79 -23.62 -9.30
N GLU A 334 -40.27 -22.56 -8.71
CA GLU A 334 -39.49 -22.61 -7.47
C GLU A 334 -40.38 -22.15 -6.32
N CYS A 335 -40.31 -22.84 -5.18
CA CYS A 335 -41.09 -22.49 -4.01
C CYS A 335 -40.63 -21.12 -3.50
N GLU A 336 -41.57 -20.20 -3.30
CA GLU A 336 -41.26 -18.92 -2.69
C GLU A 336 -41.35 -19.07 -1.18
N THR A 337 -40.19 -18.97 -0.52
CA THR A 337 -40.14 -19.00 0.94
C THR A 337 -40.95 -17.82 1.50
N THR A 338 -41.73 -18.05 2.55
CA THR A 338 -42.44 -16.98 3.26
C THR A 338 -41.52 -16.17 4.19
N CYS A 339 -40.21 -16.36 4.04
CA CYS A 339 -39.19 -15.66 4.81
C CYS A 339 -39.03 -14.24 4.29
N THR A 340 -39.25 -13.28 5.16
CA THR A 340 -38.90 -11.88 4.96
C THR A 340 -37.73 -11.56 5.87
N ASP A 341 -37.03 -10.46 5.62
CA ASP A 341 -35.94 -9.96 6.49
C ASP A 341 -36.39 -9.68 7.95
N THR A 342 -37.71 -9.70 8.21
CA THR A 342 -38.32 -9.53 9.53
C THR A 342 -38.93 -10.81 10.10
N THR A 343 -39.00 -11.89 9.32
CA THR A 343 -39.53 -13.16 9.78
C THR A 343 -38.56 -13.74 10.78
N ALA A 344 -39.01 -14.05 11.99
CA ALA A 344 -38.15 -14.56 13.05
C ALA A 344 -37.46 -15.88 12.65
N CYS A 345 -36.26 -16.09 13.20
CA CYS A 345 -35.54 -17.34 13.03
C CYS A 345 -36.40 -18.56 13.44
N GLY A 346 -36.37 -19.62 12.64
CA GLY A 346 -37.03 -20.89 12.95
C GLY A 346 -38.52 -20.95 12.61
N VAL A 347 -39.07 -19.92 11.97
CA VAL A 347 -40.41 -19.98 11.38
C VAL A 347 -40.35 -20.84 10.11
N ASP A 348 -41.31 -21.76 9.94
CA ASP A 348 -41.47 -22.57 8.72
C ASP A 348 -41.59 -21.67 7.48
N ASP A 349 -40.81 -21.98 6.44
CA ASP A 349 -40.72 -21.16 5.25
C ASP A 349 -41.83 -21.45 4.21
N GLY A 350 -42.76 -22.36 4.51
CA GLY A 350 -43.80 -22.82 3.57
C GLY A 350 -43.30 -23.81 2.52
N CYS A 351 -41.99 -24.08 2.47
CA CYS A 351 -41.30 -24.93 1.49
C CYS A 351 -40.65 -26.16 2.15
N GLY A 352 -40.90 -26.41 3.43
CA GLY A 352 -40.32 -27.51 4.21
C GLY A 352 -38.96 -27.19 4.82
N GLY A 353 -38.56 -25.92 4.83
CA GLY A 353 -37.40 -25.36 5.53
C GLY A 353 -37.81 -24.37 6.63
N TYR A 354 -36.83 -23.66 7.19
CA TYR A 354 -37.02 -22.65 8.21
C TYR A 354 -36.33 -21.33 7.82
N CYS A 355 -36.88 -20.20 8.25
CA CYS A 355 -36.33 -18.88 7.96
C CYS A 355 -35.10 -18.55 8.82
N ASP A 356 -34.08 -17.94 8.19
CA ASP A 356 -32.86 -17.39 8.83
C ASP A 356 -33.05 -15.96 9.32
N GLY A 357 -34.12 -15.74 10.10
CA GLY A 357 -34.51 -14.44 10.62
C GLY A 357 -33.50 -13.80 11.59
N PRO A 358 -33.64 -12.49 11.85
CA PRO A 358 -32.79 -11.80 12.81
C PRO A 358 -32.95 -12.41 14.21
N CYS A 359 -31.81 -12.59 14.87
CA CYS A 359 -31.71 -12.97 16.27
C CYS A 359 -31.23 -11.77 17.10
N ASP A 360 -31.56 -11.75 18.39
CA ASP A 360 -31.01 -10.75 19.32
C ASP A 360 -29.47 -10.87 19.38
N SER A 361 -28.79 -9.77 19.76
CA SER A 361 -27.33 -9.62 19.65
C SER A 361 -26.56 -10.82 20.20
N ASP A 362 -25.67 -11.36 19.34
CA ASP A 362 -24.76 -12.50 19.52
C ASP A 362 -25.34 -13.91 19.26
N ALA A 363 -26.63 -14.03 18.93
CA ALA A 363 -27.22 -15.29 18.48
C ALA A 363 -27.24 -15.39 16.93
N TYR A 364 -27.09 -16.61 16.41
CA TYR A 364 -27.35 -16.92 15.00
C TYR A 364 -28.50 -17.94 14.88
N CYS A 365 -29.12 -18.00 13.71
CA CYS A 365 -30.21 -18.93 13.47
C CYS A 365 -29.68 -20.35 13.22
N ALA A 366 -30.02 -21.30 14.09
CA ALA A 366 -29.63 -22.71 13.98
C ALA A 366 -30.80 -23.63 14.32
N ASP A 367 -31.04 -24.66 13.51
CA ASP A 367 -31.99 -25.76 13.75
C ASP A 367 -33.32 -25.35 14.43
N ALA A 368 -34.01 -24.37 13.82
CA ALA A 368 -35.31 -23.84 14.23
C ALA A 368 -35.35 -22.88 15.44
N GLY A 369 -34.23 -22.25 15.82
CA GLY A 369 -34.23 -21.18 16.79
C GLY A 369 -32.96 -20.32 16.83
N CYS A 370 -33.06 -19.17 17.50
CA CYS A 370 -31.89 -18.35 17.78
C CYS A 370 -31.03 -19.03 18.84
N CYS A 371 -29.76 -19.27 18.50
CA CYS A 371 -28.83 -19.95 19.36
C CYS A 371 -27.56 -19.12 19.54
N VAL A 372 -27.09 -19.01 20.78
CA VAL A 372 -25.79 -18.41 21.12
C VAL A 372 -24.82 -19.57 21.36
N PRO A 373 -23.80 -19.76 20.52
CA PRO A 373 -22.84 -20.85 20.71
C PRO A 373 -22.07 -20.63 22.01
N SER A 374 -21.96 -21.66 22.84
CA SER A 374 -21.13 -21.66 24.05
C SER A 374 -20.02 -22.69 23.90
N CYS A 375 -18.78 -22.21 23.83
CA CYS A 375 -17.56 -23.02 23.79
C CYS A 375 -16.77 -22.95 25.11
N ASP A 376 -17.45 -22.66 26.22
CA ASP A 376 -16.81 -22.31 27.50
C ASP A 376 -15.99 -23.46 28.13
N ASP A 377 -16.31 -24.72 27.79
CA ASP A 377 -15.72 -25.89 28.46
C ASP A 377 -14.60 -26.58 27.66
N ALA A 378 -14.56 -26.47 26.32
CA ALA A 378 -13.45 -26.90 25.47
C ALA A 378 -13.70 -26.57 23.99
N CYS A 379 -12.64 -26.20 23.26
CA CYS A 379 -12.65 -26.36 21.81
C CYS A 379 -12.85 -27.88 21.49
N ALA A 380 -13.51 -28.24 20.38
CA ALA A 380 -13.97 -29.60 19.99
C ALA A 380 -15.24 -30.11 20.68
N SER A 381 -15.90 -29.29 21.50
CA SER A 381 -17.23 -29.56 22.04
C SER A 381 -18.32 -29.19 21.03
N ASP A 382 -19.49 -29.80 21.17
CA ASP A 382 -20.73 -29.26 20.58
C ASP A 382 -20.96 -27.85 21.17
N ASP A 383 -21.21 -26.86 20.32
CA ASP A 383 -21.40 -25.46 20.73
C ASP A 383 -22.81 -25.20 21.31
N GLY A 384 -23.64 -26.23 21.42
CA GLY A 384 -25.04 -26.15 21.82
C GLY A 384 -25.98 -25.70 20.70
N CYS A 385 -25.45 -25.38 19.52
CA CYS A 385 -26.15 -24.82 18.36
C CYS A 385 -26.00 -25.69 17.10
N GLY A 386 -25.60 -26.96 17.25
CA GLY A 386 -25.39 -27.89 16.14
C GLY A 386 -24.05 -27.72 15.42
N GLY A 387 -23.22 -26.77 15.88
CA GLY A 387 -21.83 -26.62 15.49
C GLY A 387 -20.90 -27.39 16.43
N THR A 388 -19.69 -27.66 15.95
CA THR A 388 -18.59 -28.10 16.81
C THR A 388 -17.60 -26.95 16.94
N CYS A 389 -17.30 -26.54 18.17
CA CYS A 389 -16.15 -25.67 18.45
C CYS A 389 -14.91 -26.34 17.84
N PHE A 390 -14.05 -25.68 17.05
CA PHE A 390 -12.94 -26.38 16.39
C PHE A 390 -11.66 -26.47 17.27
N GLY A 391 -11.09 -27.67 17.39
CA GLY A 391 -9.72 -27.93 17.89
C GLY A 391 -9.62 -28.34 19.35
N THR A 392 -8.46 -28.78 19.85
CA THR A 392 -8.14 -28.76 21.29
C THR A 392 -6.94 -27.85 21.44
N CYS A 393 -7.04 -26.83 22.30
CA CYS A 393 -5.92 -25.94 22.54
C CYS A 393 -4.78 -26.67 23.28
N GLU A 394 -3.55 -26.49 22.82
CA GLU A 394 -2.37 -26.93 23.57
C GLU A 394 -2.35 -26.24 24.95
N SER A 395 -1.74 -26.89 25.94
CA SER A 395 -1.68 -26.36 27.31
C SER A 395 -1.09 -24.95 27.34
N GLY A 396 -1.87 -23.98 27.82
CA GLY A 396 -1.49 -22.55 27.87
C GLY A 396 -2.23 -21.66 26.87
N LEU A 397 -2.95 -22.23 25.90
CA LEU A 397 -3.79 -21.49 24.96
C LEU A 397 -5.26 -21.49 25.42
N ILE A 398 -5.98 -20.39 25.19
CA ILE A 398 -7.42 -20.26 25.45
C ILE A 398 -8.20 -20.15 24.14
N CYS A 399 -9.40 -20.74 24.10
CA CYS A 399 -10.31 -20.63 22.96
C CYS A 399 -10.93 -19.21 22.97
N LYS A 400 -10.57 -18.35 22.01
CA LYS A 400 -11.22 -17.04 21.83
C LYS A 400 -11.95 -16.98 20.48
N PRO A 401 -13.15 -16.39 20.42
CA PRO A 401 -13.84 -16.16 19.15
C PRO A 401 -13.01 -15.23 18.25
N ARG A 402 -12.98 -15.51 16.95
CA ARG A 402 -12.49 -14.60 15.91
C ARG A 402 -13.50 -13.47 15.70
N ASN A 403 -13.03 -12.39 15.09
CA ASN A 403 -13.84 -11.19 14.82
C ASN A 403 -15.06 -11.44 13.92
N ASP A 404 -15.15 -12.60 13.25
CA ASP A 404 -16.29 -13.00 12.42
C ASP A 404 -17.43 -13.67 13.21
N GLY A 405 -17.24 -13.92 14.50
CA GLY A 405 -18.23 -14.53 15.41
C GLY A 405 -18.56 -15.99 15.11
N ARG A 406 -17.86 -16.63 14.16
CA ARG A 406 -18.17 -18.00 13.72
C ARG A 406 -17.03 -18.98 13.95
N ASP A 407 -15.79 -18.50 13.95
CA ASP A 407 -14.62 -19.34 14.19
C ASP A 407 -14.02 -19.07 15.58
N HIS A 408 -13.65 -20.11 16.31
CA HIS A 408 -12.83 -19.99 17.51
C HIS A 408 -11.38 -20.34 17.19
N SER A 409 -10.45 -19.49 17.62
CA SER A 409 -9.00 -19.73 17.50
C SER A 409 -8.41 -19.95 18.87
N CYS A 410 -7.47 -20.89 18.98
CA CYS A 410 -6.61 -20.98 20.15
C CYS A 410 -5.68 -19.77 20.15
N VAL A 411 -5.87 -18.87 21.10
CA VAL A 411 -5.05 -17.69 21.30
C VAL A 411 -4.30 -17.87 22.60
N CYS A 412 -2.98 -17.65 22.57
CA CYS A 412 -2.22 -17.60 23.80
C CYS A 412 -2.56 -16.28 24.51
N GLU A 413 -2.97 -16.33 25.78
CA GLU A 413 -3.15 -15.14 26.58
C GLU A 413 -1.90 -14.92 27.43
N PRO A 414 -1.09 -13.88 27.13
CA PRO A 414 0.10 -13.56 27.90
C PRO A 414 -0.22 -13.47 29.39
N SER A 415 0.44 -14.29 30.20
CA SER A 415 0.24 -14.36 31.64
C SER A 415 1.45 -13.77 32.36
N CYS A 416 1.44 -12.45 32.52
CA CYS A 416 2.43 -11.75 33.33
C CYS A 416 1.93 -11.62 34.76
N PRO A 417 2.54 -12.31 35.75
CA PRO A 417 2.12 -12.16 37.14
C PRO A 417 2.28 -10.69 37.57
N GLU A 418 1.36 -10.18 38.38
CA GLU A 418 1.51 -8.84 38.96
C GLU A 418 2.84 -8.74 39.71
N GLY A 419 3.70 -7.79 39.30
CA GLY A 419 5.05 -7.64 39.84
C GLY A 419 6.08 -8.63 39.27
N GLY A 420 5.77 -9.33 38.17
CA GLY A 420 6.73 -10.15 37.44
C GLY A 420 8.00 -9.38 37.07
N ALA A 421 9.11 -10.10 36.92
CA ALA A 421 10.35 -9.48 36.45
C ALA A 421 10.20 -9.05 34.99
N CYS A 422 10.76 -7.89 34.62
CA CYS A 422 10.90 -7.50 33.23
C CYS A 422 11.67 -8.59 32.46
N GLY A 423 11.14 -9.01 31.31
CA GLY A 423 11.73 -10.08 30.51
C GLY A 423 11.41 -11.50 30.97
N ALA A 424 10.49 -11.68 31.93
CA ALA A 424 9.92 -12.99 32.18
C ALA A 424 9.13 -13.46 30.96
N ASP A 425 9.20 -14.76 30.66
CA ASP A 425 8.37 -15.38 29.62
C ASP A 425 6.88 -15.25 30.01
N ASP A 426 6.05 -14.80 29.07
CA ASP A 426 4.62 -14.60 29.29
C ASP A 426 3.78 -15.89 29.11
N GLY A 427 4.44 -17.03 28.84
CA GLY A 427 3.82 -18.31 28.50
C GLY A 427 3.46 -18.45 27.02
N CYS A 428 3.70 -17.42 26.22
CA CYS A 428 3.27 -17.30 24.83
C CYS A 428 4.42 -16.99 23.86
N GLY A 429 5.67 -17.14 24.31
CA GLY A 429 6.86 -16.75 23.55
C GLY A 429 7.09 -15.23 23.51
N GLY A 430 6.28 -14.45 24.23
CA GLY A 430 6.49 -13.04 24.49
C GLY A 430 7.21 -12.81 25.82
N LEU A 431 7.57 -11.55 26.07
CA LEU A 431 8.28 -11.12 27.27
C LEU A 431 7.40 -10.14 28.05
N CYS A 432 7.30 -10.33 29.36
CA CYS A 432 6.55 -9.47 30.24
C CYS A 432 7.20 -8.09 30.42
N ASP A 433 6.37 -7.05 30.36
CA ASP A 433 6.70 -5.67 30.77
C ASP A 433 6.69 -5.51 32.30
N GLY A 434 7.41 -6.41 32.97
CA GLY A 434 7.46 -6.50 34.43
C GLY A 434 8.12 -5.30 35.11
N SER A 435 8.19 -5.37 36.44
CA SER A 435 8.77 -4.33 37.28
C SER A 435 10.28 -4.19 37.02
N CYS A 436 10.71 -2.95 36.77
CA CYS A 436 12.11 -2.55 36.79
C CYS A 436 12.40 -1.70 38.04
N GLY A 437 13.65 -1.25 38.21
CA GLY A 437 14.00 -0.28 39.26
C GLY A 437 13.17 1.01 39.16
N SER A 438 13.19 1.84 40.21
CA SER A 438 12.39 3.07 40.31
C SER A 438 12.57 4.06 39.14
N ASP A 439 13.67 3.94 38.41
CA ASP A 439 14.08 4.85 37.32
C ASP A 439 14.25 4.11 35.99
N GLU A 440 13.66 2.92 35.86
CA GLU A 440 13.76 2.06 34.69
C GLU A 440 12.36 1.68 34.18
N ARG A 441 12.25 1.44 32.88
CA ARG A 441 11.07 0.91 32.20
C ARG A 441 11.47 -0.34 31.45
N CYS A 442 10.64 -1.37 31.54
CA CYS A 442 10.82 -2.56 30.75
C CYS A 442 10.59 -2.25 29.27
N ARG A 443 11.56 -2.56 28.42
CA ARG A 443 11.46 -2.46 26.98
C ARG A 443 12.08 -3.70 26.35
N SER A 444 11.28 -4.45 25.61
CA SER A 444 11.72 -5.69 24.94
C SER A 444 12.38 -6.68 25.91
N GLY A 445 11.84 -6.80 27.13
CA GLY A 445 12.35 -7.69 28.17
C GLY A 445 13.66 -7.27 28.84
N SER A 446 14.14 -6.04 28.59
CA SER A 446 15.25 -5.44 29.33
C SER A 446 14.81 -4.19 30.09
N CYS A 447 15.32 -4.01 31.30
CA CYS A 447 15.10 -2.77 32.04
C CYS A 447 16.00 -1.68 31.47
N GLU A 448 15.39 -0.79 30.69
CA GLU A 448 16.06 0.39 30.17
C GLU A 448 15.79 1.58 31.09
N CYS A 449 16.78 2.45 31.27
CA CYS A 449 16.58 3.63 32.10
C CYS A 449 15.48 4.53 31.49
N ALA A 450 14.48 4.85 32.30
CA ALA A 450 13.34 5.68 31.92
C ALA A 450 13.62 7.12 32.36
N PRO A 451 14.00 8.03 31.43
CA PRO A 451 14.40 9.36 31.81
C PRO A 451 13.22 10.10 32.47
N SER A 452 13.39 10.44 33.75
CA SER A 452 12.41 11.17 34.53
C SER A 452 12.88 12.61 34.71
N CYS A 453 12.09 13.54 34.19
CA CYS A 453 12.34 14.96 34.40
C CYS A 453 11.51 15.45 35.58
N PRO A 454 12.08 16.25 36.50
CA PRO A 454 11.32 16.76 37.62
C PRO A 454 10.10 17.55 37.11
N SER A 455 8.98 17.39 37.80
CA SER A 455 7.69 17.99 37.41
C SER A 455 7.70 19.51 37.46
N ASP A 456 8.69 20.12 38.14
CA ASP A 456 8.92 21.56 38.11
C ASP A 456 9.42 22.05 36.73
N GLY A 457 9.72 21.14 35.81
CA GLY A 457 10.15 21.47 34.47
C GLY A 457 11.46 22.24 34.50
N THR A 458 12.42 21.93 35.36
CA THR A 458 13.71 22.62 35.27
C THR A 458 14.48 22.16 34.02
N CYS A 459 14.62 23.04 33.02
CA CYS A 459 15.43 22.75 31.84
C CYS A 459 16.87 22.44 32.24
N GLY A 460 17.45 21.37 31.69
CA GLY A 460 18.82 20.95 32.01
C GLY A 460 18.98 20.15 33.31
N ALA A 461 17.89 19.90 34.06
CA ALA A 461 17.94 18.98 35.18
C ALA A 461 18.39 17.57 34.73
N PRO A 462 19.14 16.83 35.58
CA PRO A 462 19.50 15.45 35.27
C PRO A 462 18.22 14.61 35.16
N ASN A 463 18.14 13.78 34.10
CA ASN A 463 16.95 12.97 33.82
C ASN A 463 16.96 11.59 34.52
N GLY A 464 17.84 11.38 35.50
CA GLY A 464 18.04 10.07 36.16
C GLY A 464 18.85 9.05 35.33
N CYS A 465 19.00 9.25 34.02
CA CYS A 465 19.60 8.31 33.06
C CYS A 465 20.91 8.80 32.44
N GLY A 466 21.64 9.66 33.14
CA GLY A 466 22.90 10.25 32.63
C GLY A 466 22.72 11.31 31.54
N GLY A 467 21.47 11.66 31.18
CA GLY A 467 21.14 12.77 30.30
C GLY A 467 20.56 13.98 31.05
N THR A 468 20.19 15.00 30.28
CA THR A 468 19.51 16.21 30.79
C THR A 468 18.12 16.37 30.20
N CYS A 469 17.24 17.05 30.92
CA CYS A 469 15.87 17.31 30.51
C CYS A 469 15.80 18.37 29.39
N ASN A 470 15.21 17.96 28.26
CA ASN A 470 14.97 18.80 27.08
C ASN A 470 13.60 19.50 27.10
N ARG A 471 12.88 19.43 28.23
CA ARG A 471 11.65 20.19 28.46
C ARG A 471 11.78 20.89 29.79
N GLY A 472 11.29 22.12 29.83
CA GLY A 472 11.29 22.89 31.06
C GLY A 472 10.94 24.35 30.88
N GLU A 473 10.64 25.02 32.00
CA GLU A 473 10.52 26.46 32.10
C GLU A 473 11.90 27.08 31.86
N CYS A 474 12.02 27.77 30.74
CA CYS A 474 13.09 28.72 30.47
C CYS A 474 12.58 30.15 30.73
N PRO A 475 13.48 31.13 30.93
CA PRO A 475 13.11 32.54 30.94
C PRO A 475 12.21 32.91 29.74
N PRO A 476 11.34 33.93 29.88
CA PRO A 476 10.56 34.44 28.76
C PRO A 476 11.50 34.75 27.59
N SER A 477 11.19 34.26 26.38
CA SER A 477 11.99 34.30 25.14
C SER A 477 13.09 33.24 24.96
N GLU A 478 13.12 32.19 25.78
CA GLU A 478 13.96 31.00 25.57
C GLU A 478 13.13 29.71 25.52
N PHE A 479 13.60 28.69 24.79
CA PHE A 479 13.05 27.34 24.79
C PHE A 479 14.14 26.34 25.20
N CYS A 480 13.74 25.29 25.91
CA CYS A 480 14.67 24.27 26.36
C CYS A 480 15.08 23.38 25.17
N ARG A 481 16.37 23.45 24.79
CA ARG A 481 16.96 22.60 23.76
C ARG A 481 18.25 22.00 24.26
N ARG A 482 18.38 20.67 24.18
CA ARG A 482 19.58 19.92 24.61
C ARG A 482 20.01 20.23 26.05
N GLY A 483 19.04 20.40 26.94
CA GLY A 483 19.27 20.73 28.35
C GLY A 483 19.79 22.15 28.61
N ALA A 484 19.72 23.04 27.63
CA ALA A 484 20.02 24.46 27.78
C ALA A 484 18.83 25.30 27.32
N CYS A 485 18.63 26.45 27.96
CA CYS A 485 17.68 27.42 27.45
C CYS A 485 18.33 28.17 26.28
N GLU A 486 17.82 27.93 25.08
CA GLU A 486 18.24 28.62 23.85
C GLU A 486 17.23 29.74 23.56
N PRO A 487 17.65 30.91 23.02
CA PRO A 487 16.72 31.94 22.59
C PRO A 487 15.69 31.38 21.61
N VAL A 488 14.42 31.73 21.77
CA VAL A 488 13.36 31.42 20.81
C VAL A 488 13.77 32.00 19.46
N GLY A 489 14.21 31.10 18.58
CA GLY A 489 14.30 31.40 17.16
C GLY A 489 12.92 31.77 16.65
N CYS A 490 12.85 32.67 15.70
CA CYS A 490 11.59 33.03 15.07
C CYS A 490 11.17 31.84 14.20
N ASP A 491 9.93 31.39 14.37
CA ASP A 491 9.29 30.36 13.56
C ASP A 491 8.01 30.96 12.95
N PRO A 492 7.95 31.17 11.62
CA PRO A 492 8.97 30.83 10.62
C PRO A 492 10.27 31.63 10.77
N ALA A 493 11.37 31.08 10.26
CA ALA A 493 12.65 31.78 10.20
C ALA A 493 12.47 33.15 9.53
N CYS A 494 13.06 34.19 10.11
CA CYS A 494 12.93 35.54 9.59
C CYS A 494 13.41 35.64 8.14
N GLY A 495 12.72 36.47 7.35
CA GLY A 495 13.02 36.67 5.95
C GLY A 495 14.35 37.39 5.75
N CYS A 496 14.80 37.44 4.49
CA CYS A 496 15.96 38.23 4.09
C CYS A 496 15.73 39.70 4.48
N GLY A 497 16.63 40.26 5.31
CA GLY A 497 16.54 41.63 5.81
C GLY A 497 15.83 41.80 7.14
N GLU A 498 15.55 40.72 7.84
CA GLU A 498 15.00 40.71 9.19
C GLU A 498 15.94 39.99 10.16
N VAL A 499 15.92 40.40 11.43
CA VAL A 499 16.60 39.73 12.53
C VAL A 499 15.57 39.29 13.56
N CYS A 500 15.72 38.08 14.07
CA CYS A 500 14.88 37.61 15.16
C CYS A 500 15.28 38.29 16.47
N SER A 501 14.36 39.06 17.05
CA SER A 501 14.54 39.69 18.35
C SER A 501 13.33 39.35 19.23
N ALA A 502 13.56 38.53 20.26
CA ALA A 502 12.52 38.07 21.20
C ALA A 502 11.32 37.39 20.50
N GLY A 503 11.58 36.52 19.52
CA GLY A 503 10.54 35.79 18.79
C GLY A 503 9.77 36.62 17.76
N VAL A 504 10.15 37.88 17.53
CA VAL A 504 9.57 38.74 16.48
C VAL A 504 10.64 39.07 15.45
N CYS A 505 10.31 38.89 14.17
CA CYS A 505 11.15 39.35 13.08
C CYS A 505 11.07 40.87 12.98
N ALA A 506 12.21 41.53 13.23
CA ALA A 506 12.35 42.96 13.10
C ALA A 506 13.20 43.29 11.87
N PRO A 507 12.86 44.31 11.06
CA PRO A 507 13.68 44.71 9.93
C PRO A 507 15.07 45.13 10.42
N VAL A 508 16.11 44.67 9.72
CA VAL A 508 17.51 45.04 9.99
C VAL A 508 17.75 46.51 9.67
N CYS A 509 17.04 47.05 8.68
CA CYS A 509 17.19 48.42 8.21
C CYS A 509 16.37 49.42 9.04
N ARG A 510 16.96 50.59 9.28
CA ARG A 510 16.27 51.68 10.00
C ARG A 510 15.21 52.33 9.10
N PRO A 511 14.22 53.03 9.67
CA PRO A 511 13.30 53.85 8.88
C PRO A 511 14.06 54.83 7.99
N GLY A 512 13.84 54.75 6.67
CA GLY A 512 14.51 55.58 5.66
C GLY A 512 15.71 54.92 4.97
N GLU A 513 16.08 53.70 5.37
CA GLU A 513 17.06 52.88 4.67
C GLU A 513 16.36 51.83 3.77
N THR A 514 17.01 51.43 2.68
CA THR A 514 16.48 50.40 1.75
C THR A 514 17.32 49.14 1.84
N LEU A 515 16.70 47.97 2.01
CA LEU A 515 17.40 46.69 2.01
C LEU A 515 18.02 46.39 0.64
N CYS A 516 19.32 46.08 0.61
CA CYS A 516 20.06 45.79 -0.61
C CYS A 516 20.50 44.33 -0.74
N THR A 517 20.76 43.68 0.39
CA THR A 517 20.98 42.23 0.53
C THR A 517 20.47 41.82 1.91
N CYS A 518 20.47 40.53 2.27
CA CYS A 518 19.88 40.06 3.54
C CYS A 518 20.47 40.66 4.83
N GLY A 519 21.58 41.40 4.75
CA GLY A 519 22.15 42.13 5.89
C GLY A 519 22.71 43.52 5.55
N THR A 520 22.42 44.07 4.36
CA THR A 520 22.95 45.39 3.95
C THR A 520 21.82 46.37 3.70
N CYS A 521 21.88 47.52 4.35
CA CYS A 521 20.91 48.61 4.23
C CYS A 521 21.57 49.81 3.55
N CYS A 522 20.96 50.32 2.49
CA CYS A 522 21.37 51.54 1.80
C CYS A 522 20.79 52.75 2.51
N GLY A 523 21.60 53.80 2.66
CA GLY A 523 21.18 55.05 3.30
C GLY A 523 20.09 55.78 2.52
N ALA A 524 19.51 56.81 3.15
CA ALA A 524 18.58 57.69 2.48
C ALA A 524 19.26 58.38 1.27
N GLY A 525 18.70 58.20 0.08
CA GLY A 525 19.27 58.71 -1.19
C GLY A 525 20.25 57.74 -1.88
N GLU A 526 20.31 56.48 -1.45
CA GLU A 526 21.04 55.41 -2.13
C GLU A 526 20.06 54.35 -2.68
N THR A 527 20.34 53.83 -3.86
CA THR A 527 19.60 52.72 -4.49
C THR A 527 20.43 51.44 -4.43
N CYS A 528 19.79 50.30 -4.21
CA CYS A 528 20.48 49.01 -4.36
C CYS A 528 20.58 48.61 -5.83
N SER A 529 21.80 48.41 -6.33
CA SER A 529 22.06 47.84 -7.65
C SER A 529 23.09 46.71 -7.52
N ALA A 530 22.73 45.51 -7.96
CA ALA A 530 23.57 44.31 -7.89
C ALA A 530 24.17 44.03 -6.50
N GLY A 531 23.37 44.22 -5.43
CA GLY A 531 23.80 43.99 -4.06
C GLY A 531 24.73 45.07 -3.49
N ARG A 532 24.84 46.23 -4.14
CA ARG A 532 25.61 47.39 -3.66
C ARG A 532 24.75 48.64 -3.59
N CYS A 533 25.00 49.46 -2.57
CA CYS A 533 24.39 50.77 -2.44
C CYS A 533 25.12 51.77 -3.34
N ILE A 534 24.37 52.41 -4.25
CA ILE A 534 24.84 53.47 -5.13
C ILE A 534 24.08 54.74 -4.83
N ALA A 535 24.77 55.88 -4.72
CA ALA A 535 24.11 57.18 -4.54
C ALA A 535 23.18 57.47 -5.74
N GLU A 536 22.01 58.06 -5.48
CA GLU A 536 21.10 58.52 -6.53
C GLU A 536 21.85 59.46 -7.49
N GLY A 537 21.92 59.07 -8.77
CA GLY A 537 22.62 59.82 -9.81
C GLY A 537 24.07 59.38 -10.09
N ALA A 538 24.58 58.35 -9.42
CA ALA A 538 25.83 57.71 -9.84
C ALA A 538 25.62 56.98 -11.18
N PRO A 539 26.51 57.15 -12.18
CA PRO A 539 26.44 56.39 -13.42
C PRO A 539 26.64 54.89 -13.12
N ILE A 540 25.69 54.08 -13.58
CA ILE A 540 25.67 52.61 -13.43
C ILE A 540 26.72 51.96 -14.32
#